data_AF-A0A521NQG9-F1
#
_entry.id   AF-A0A521NQG9-F1
#
_cell.length_a   1.000
_cell.length_b   1.000
_cell.length_c   1.000
_cell.angle_alpha   90.00
_cell.angle_beta   90.00
_cell.angle_gamma   90.00
#
_symmetry.space_group_name_H-M   'P 1'
#
loop_
_entity.id
_entity.type
_entity.pdbx_description
1 polymer ?
#
loop_
_entity_poly.entity_id
_entity_poly.type
_entity_poly.pdbx_seq_one_letter_code
_entity_poly.pdbx_strand_id
1 'polypeptide(L)'
;MSIRSFLMNSMAFRNMMLISGYENNYSRKKGAFIPYFNYVIGPYQQESFLLNFPKEPYAEQYYNFIFTKLFAYNAADAIRYISTHYDLYPDQPAFLNFLQLELRHRIDRLGTNSKTSNIIKWRSIMNLSLEWVEKKINEVSDSRKQLMYNQFVRNDLTVLVKNELQGSNNSNAFDDAHLDRLADRVSEKVQPIVEKIMDQVDGRLADQQQTGSIKLSNIHLKDKLIGLFQVLKELQKEVKSKDTNKHQQGEPLFTKMDNIDIAHLLLNFVPFNQSKIEAAEKQYYRVRGDIDRDDPTYQQLNKALQKYFFG
;
A
#
# COMPACT_ATOMS: atom_id res chain seq x y z
N MET A 1 11.66 -28.67 29.15
CA MET A 1 10.61 -28.01 28.34
C MET A 1 11.09 -26.61 27.99
N SER A 2 11.20 -26.25 26.71
CA SER A 2 11.57 -24.88 26.31
C SER A 2 10.39 -23.92 26.54
N ILE A 3 10.65 -22.64 26.81
CA ILE A 3 9.61 -21.59 26.89
C ILE A 3 8.70 -21.63 25.66
N ARG A 4 9.26 -21.93 24.48
CA ARG A 4 8.52 -22.16 23.24
C ARG A 4 7.54 -23.33 23.34
N SER A 5 7.97 -24.49 23.84
CA SER A 5 7.08 -25.65 24.05
C SER A 5 5.98 -25.39 25.07
N PHE A 6 6.26 -24.63 26.13
CA PHE A 6 5.28 -24.25 27.15
C PHE A 6 4.22 -23.27 26.61
N LEU A 7 4.65 -22.22 25.90
CA LEU A 7 3.77 -21.25 25.24
C LEU A 7 2.89 -21.90 24.17
N MET A 8 3.45 -22.86 23.43
CA MET A 8 2.73 -23.55 22.35
C MET A 8 1.76 -24.59 22.89
N ASN A 9 1.99 -25.20 24.05
CA ASN A 9 1.09 -26.22 24.59
C ASN A 9 0.05 -25.68 25.58
N SER A 10 0.18 -24.43 26.05
CA SER A 10 -0.77 -23.83 26.98
C SER A 10 -1.98 -23.20 26.27
N MET A 11 -3.17 -23.79 26.47
CA MET A 11 -4.45 -23.24 25.97
C MET A 11 -4.76 -21.85 26.55
N ALA A 12 -4.28 -21.55 27.76
CA ALA A 12 -4.43 -20.24 28.37
C ALA A 12 -3.67 -19.16 27.57
N PHE A 13 -2.41 -19.41 27.19
CA PHE A 13 -1.63 -18.46 26.38
C PHE A 13 -2.15 -18.30 24.95
N ARG A 14 -2.65 -19.39 24.34
CA ARG A 14 -3.32 -19.35 23.02
C ARG A 14 -4.58 -18.47 23.00
N ASN A 15 -5.23 -18.29 24.15
CA ASN A 15 -6.41 -17.45 24.31
C ASN A 15 -6.10 -16.07 24.94
N MET A 16 -4.96 -15.91 25.63
CA MET A 16 -4.62 -14.71 26.40
C MET A 16 -4.00 -13.59 25.55
N MET A 17 -3.52 -13.89 24.34
CA MET A 17 -2.87 -12.91 23.47
C MET A 17 -3.74 -12.53 22.28
N LEU A 18 -4.50 -11.46 22.50
CA LEU A 18 -4.86 -10.45 21.49
C LEU A 18 -5.90 -10.85 20.43
N ILE A 19 -7.07 -11.31 20.85
CA ILE A 19 -8.38 -10.82 20.36
C ILE A 19 -9.30 -10.87 21.60
N SER A 20 -9.24 -9.90 22.51
CA SER A 20 -10.43 -9.58 23.32
C SER A 20 -10.97 -8.25 22.80
N GLY A 21 -12.28 -8.17 22.56
CA GLY A 21 -12.94 -6.94 22.11
C GLY A 21 -13.08 -6.74 20.59
N TYR A 22 -12.97 -7.78 19.77
CA TYR A 22 -13.60 -7.73 18.44
C TYR A 22 -15.11 -7.91 18.63
N GLU A 23 -15.94 -7.20 17.85
CA GLU A 23 -17.27 -7.73 17.54
C GLU A 23 -17.04 -9.09 16.88
N ASN A 24 -17.39 -10.17 17.58
CA ASN A 24 -17.17 -11.52 17.08
C ASN A 24 -18.23 -11.83 16.02
N ASN A 25 -18.01 -11.29 14.82
CA ASN A 25 -18.82 -11.51 13.63
C ASN A 25 -18.51 -12.88 12.99
N TYR A 26 -17.54 -13.62 13.54
CA TYR A 26 -17.23 -14.96 13.07
C TYR A 26 -18.25 -15.97 13.59
N SER A 27 -18.52 -16.97 12.76
CA SER A 27 -19.40 -18.08 13.14
C SER A 27 -18.88 -18.77 14.39
N ARG A 28 -19.80 -19.09 15.31
CA ARG A 28 -19.52 -19.95 16.48
C ARG A 28 -19.36 -21.43 16.11
N LYS A 29 -19.33 -21.78 14.82
CA LYS A 29 -19.10 -23.14 14.33
C LYS A 29 -17.60 -23.39 14.15
N LYS A 30 -17.14 -24.56 14.59
CA LYS A 30 -15.75 -25.01 14.35
C LYS A 30 -15.48 -25.15 12.86
N GLY A 31 -14.28 -24.75 12.41
CA GLY A 31 -13.88 -24.78 11.00
C GLY A 31 -14.57 -23.75 10.10
N ALA A 32 -15.47 -22.91 10.63
CA ALA A 32 -16.19 -21.91 9.85
C ALA A 32 -15.40 -20.60 9.73
N PHE A 33 -14.25 -20.66 9.05
CA PHE A 33 -13.37 -19.53 8.76
C PHE A 33 -12.56 -19.78 7.48
N ILE A 34 -11.88 -18.75 6.98
CA ILE A 34 -10.98 -18.87 5.82
C ILE A 34 -9.58 -19.25 6.34
N PRO A 35 -9.03 -20.40 5.94
CA PRO A 35 -7.75 -20.88 6.47
C PRO A 35 -6.56 -20.25 5.72
N TYR A 36 -6.32 -18.94 5.89
CA TYR A 36 -5.17 -18.25 5.29
C TYR A 36 -3.80 -18.88 5.61
N PHE A 37 -3.64 -19.51 6.76
CA PHE A 37 -2.47 -20.23 7.23
C PHE A 37 -2.82 -21.71 7.34
N ASN A 38 -2.06 -22.56 6.67
CA ASN A 38 -2.28 -23.99 6.68
C ASN A 38 -2.15 -24.56 8.10
N TYR A 39 -3.09 -25.42 8.45
CA TYR A 39 -3.12 -26.06 9.75
C TYR A 39 -3.35 -27.56 9.64
N VAL A 40 -2.93 -28.28 10.67
CA VAL A 40 -3.13 -29.72 10.81
C VAL A 40 -3.81 -30.02 12.15
N ILE A 41 -4.66 -31.04 12.14
CA ILE A 41 -5.27 -31.59 13.35
C ILE A 41 -4.39 -32.74 13.84
N GLY A 42 -3.79 -32.57 15.02
CA GLY A 42 -2.86 -33.55 15.56
C GLY A 42 -1.93 -33.00 16.64
N PRO A 43 -0.95 -33.82 17.07
CA PRO A 43 0.04 -33.40 18.06
C PRO A 43 0.88 -32.23 17.54
N TYR A 44 1.35 -31.38 18.46
CA TYR A 44 2.19 -30.24 18.11
C TYR A 44 3.53 -30.70 17.51
N GLN A 45 3.82 -30.25 16.29
CA GLN A 45 5.09 -30.49 15.62
C GLN A 45 5.97 -29.24 15.73
N GLN A 46 7.04 -29.33 16.53
CA GLN A 46 7.86 -28.19 16.93
C GLN A 46 8.66 -27.57 15.76
N GLU A 47 9.08 -28.39 14.80
CA GLU A 47 9.87 -27.96 13.64
C GLU A 47 9.01 -27.48 12.47
N SER A 48 7.70 -27.75 12.50
CA SER A 48 6.79 -27.38 11.42
C SER A 48 6.41 -25.91 11.48
N PHE A 49 6.41 -25.24 10.32
CA PHE A 49 5.81 -23.91 10.18
C PHE A 49 4.27 -23.97 10.13
N LEU A 50 3.64 -25.15 9.97
CA LEU A 50 2.18 -25.30 9.99
C LEU A 50 1.55 -25.08 11.37
N LEU A 51 0.33 -24.54 11.41
CA LEU A 51 -0.42 -24.44 12.66
C LEU A 51 -0.85 -25.84 13.11
N ASN A 52 -0.66 -26.17 14.39
CA ASN A 52 -1.08 -27.46 14.94
C ASN A 52 -2.18 -27.25 15.97
N PHE A 53 -3.35 -27.83 15.71
CA PHE A 53 -4.47 -27.84 16.65
C PHE A 53 -4.79 -29.29 17.07
N PRO A 54 -5.06 -29.54 18.36
CA PRO A 54 -5.43 -30.89 18.80
C PRO A 54 -6.81 -31.32 18.28
N LYS A 55 -7.68 -30.36 17.97
CA LYS A 55 -9.03 -30.54 17.43
C LYS A 55 -9.37 -29.34 16.56
N GLU A 56 -10.40 -29.49 15.72
CA GLU A 56 -10.92 -28.42 14.88
C GLU A 56 -11.12 -27.10 15.67
N PRO A 57 -10.44 -26.00 15.30
CA PRO A 57 -10.50 -24.76 16.06
C PRO A 57 -11.76 -23.94 15.71
N TYR A 58 -12.08 -23.00 16.59
CA TYR A 58 -12.96 -21.87 16.26
C TYR A 58 -12.15 -20.79 15.54
N ALA A 59 -12.81 -19.92 14.78
CA ALA A 59 -12.19 -18.82 14.03
C ALA A 59 -11.25 -17.98 14.91
N GLU A 60 -11.71 -17.59 16.10
CA GLU A 60 -10.92 -16.80 17.06
C GLU A 60 -9.63 -17.51 17.50
N GLN A 61 -9.74 -18.81 17.86
CA GLN A 61 -8.58 -19.62 18.23
C GLN A 61 -7.59 -19.75 17.07
N TYR A 62 -8.13 -19.92 15.86
CA TYR A 62 -7.35 -20.05 14.65
C TYR A 62 -6.54 -18.77 14.37
N TYR A 63 -7.22 -17.61 14.29
CA TYR A 63 -6.56 -16.34 14.01
C TYR A 63 -5.60 -15.92 15.13
N ASN A 64 -5.95 -16.12 16.39
CA ASN A 64 -5.03 -15.83 17.51
C ASN A 64 -3.78 -16.69 17.46
N PHE A 65 -3.92 -17.96 17.08
CA PHE A 65 -2.78 -18.86 17.06
C PHE A 65 -1.77 -18.53 15.95
N ILE A 66 -2.21 -17.92 14.84
CA ILE A 66 -1.32 -17.39 13.79
C ILE A 66 -0.26 -16.46 14.41
N PHE A 67 -0.72 -15.45 15.14
CA PHE A 67 0.15 -14.41 15.68
C PHE A 67 0.89 -14.86 16.95
N THR A 68 0.25 -15.69 17.77
CA THR A 68 0.92 -16.36 18.89
C THR A 68 2.14 -17.15 18.39
N LYS A 69 1.95 -17.88 17.28
CA LYS A 69 3.03 -18.66 16.69
C LYS A 69 4.10 -17.76 16.07
N LEU A 70 3.70 -16.70 15.37
CA LEU A 70 4.60 -15.68 14.82
C LEU A 70 5.54 -15.10 15.90
N PHE A 71 5.01 -14.75 17.07
CA PHE A 71 5.77 -14.11 18.16
C PHE A 71 6.73 -15.05 18.90
N ALA A 72 6.52 -16.35 18.78
CA ALA A 72 7.42 -17.34 19.35
C ALA A 72 8.71 -17.50 18.54
N TYR A 73 8.73 -17.04 17.29
CA TYR A 73 9.91 -17.07 16.43
C TYR A 73 10.87 -15.90 16.71
N ASN A 74 12.10 -16.03 16.19
CA ASN A 74 12.97 -14.88 15.96
C ASN A 74 12.54 -14.17 14.66
N ALA A 75 13.16 -13.04 14.32
CA ALA A 75 12.79 -12.27 13.13
C ALA A 75 12.90 -13.07 11.82
N ALA A 76 14.00 -13.81 11.63
CA ALA A 76 14.24 -14.58 10.42
C ALA A 76 13.22 -15.72 10.25
N ASP A 77 12.97 -16.47 11.33
CA ASP A 77 12.01 -17.58 11.33
C ASP A 77 10.56 -17.09 11.24
N ALA A 78 10.25 -15.88 11.73
CA ALA A 78 8.95 -15.26 11.56
C ALA A 78 8.65 -14.98 10.08
N ILE A 79 9.63 -14.45 9.33
CA ILE A 79 9.50 -14.25 7.88
C ILE A 79 9.41 -15.59 7.14
N ARG A 80 10.23 -16.59 7.51
CA ARG A 80 10.14 -17.94 6.91
C ARG A 80 8.78 -18.58 7.17
N TYR A 81 8.24 -18.42 8.37
CA TYR A 81 6.91 -18.87 8.74
C TYR A 81 5.85 -18.25 7.83
N ILE A 82 5.84 -16.92 7.68
CA ILE A 82 4.90 -16.22 6.80
C ILE A 82 5.06 -16.67 5.35
N SER A 83 6.30 -16.69 4.83
CA SER A 83 6.59 -17.10 3.45
C SER A 83 6.10 -18.51 3.16
N THR A 84 6.30 -19.45 4.11
CA THR A 84 5.82 -20.82 3.95
C THR A 84 4.31 -20.87 3.76
N HIS A 85 3.55 -20.07 4.52
CA HIS A 85 2.08 -20.02 4.38
C HIS A 85 1.64 -19.28 3.12
N TYR A 86 2.36 -18.23 2.72
CA TYR A 86 2.15 -17.54 1.46
C TYR A 86 2.30 -18.49 0.26
N ASP A 87 3.35 -19.30 0.23
CA ASP A 87 3.63 -20.24 -0.87
C ASP A 87 2.60 -21.38 -0.92
N LEU A 88 2.03 -21.76 0.23
CA LEU A 88 1.03 -22.81 0.34
C LEU A 88 -0.41 -22.33 0.07
N TYR A 89 -0.69 -21.03 0.18
CA TYR A 89 -2.03 -20.50 0.03
C TYR A 89 -2.36 -20.21 -1.44
N PRO A 90 -3.46 -20.75 -2.00
CA PRO A 90 -3.75 -20.63 -3.43
C PRO A 90 -3.94 -19.19 -3.94
N ASP A 91 -4.53 -18.32 -3.11
CA ASP A 91 -4.82 -16.93 -3.47
C ASP A 91 -3.88 -15.98 -2.71
N GLN A 92 -2.67 -15.87 -3.24
CA GLN A 92 -1.60 -15.03 -2.70
C GLN A 92 -2.04 -13.57 -2.45
N PRO A 93 -2.77 -12.89 -3.37
CA PRO A 93 -3.33 -11.56 -3.09
C PRO A 93 -4.24 -11.52 -1.84
N ALA A 94 -5.16 -12.48 -1.69
CA ALA A 94 -6.04 -12.53 -0.53
C ALA A 94 -5.25 -12.78 0.77
N PHE A 95 -4.21 -13.63 0.74
CA PHE A 95 -3.32 -13.84 1.88
C PHE A 95 -2.62 -12.55 2.31
N LEU A 96 -2.03 -11.82 1.36
CA LEU A 96 -1.30 -10.59 1.64
C LEU A 96 -2.23 -9.51 2.21
N ASN A 97 -3.43 -9.35 1.64
CA ASN A 97 -4.43 -8.40 2.15
C ASN A 97 -4.88 -8.73 3.58
N PHE A 98 -5.19 -10.00 3.85
CA PHE A 98 -5.54 -10.45 5.20
C PHE A 98 -4.42 -10.12 6.20
N LEU A 99 -3.18 -10.50 5.86
CA LEU A 99 -2.06 -10.34 6.77
C LEU A 99 -1.69 -8.87 6.99
N GLN A 100 -1.78 -8.03 5.96
CA GLN A 100 -1.55 -6.59 6.06
C GLN A 100 -2.53 -5.94 7.05
N LEU A 101 -3.83 -6.23 6.90
CA LEU A 101 -4.89 -5.67 7.75
C LEU A 101 -4.72 -6.11 9.21
N GLU A 102 -4.51 -7.41 9.45
CA GLU A 102 -4.34 -7.94 10.80
C GLU A 102 -3.07 -7.42 11.47
N LEU A 103 -1.95 -7.31 10.75
CA LEU A 103 -0.70 -6.78 11.29
C LEU A 103 -0.85 -5.31 11.70
N ARG A 104 -1.40 -4.46 10.83
CA ARG A 104 -1.64 -3.04 11.14
C ARG A 104 -2.52 -2.88 12.37
N HIS A 105 -3.66 -3.57 12.39
CA HIS A 105 -4.58 -3.53 13.52
C HIS A 105 -3.91 -3.97 14.84
N ARG A 106 -3.09 -5.02 14.83
CA ARG A 106 -2.41 -5.52 16.04
C ARG A 106 -1.27 -4.60 16.49
N ILE A 107 -0.55 -3.98 15.57
CA ILE A 107 0.48 -2.98 15.87
C ILE A 107 -0.14 -1.80 16.61
N ASP A 108 -1.27 -1.29 16.12
CA ASP A 108 -1.99 -0.16 16.72
C ASP A 108 -2.46 -0.50 18.15
N ARG A 109 -2.99 -1.72 18.36
CA ARG A 109 -3.45 -2.17 19.68
C ARG A 109 -2.34 -2.40 20.70
N LEU A 110 -1.10 -2.67 20.28
CA LEU A 110 0.00 -2.86 21.24
C LEU A 110 0.36 -1.59 22.01
N GLY A 111 -0.13 -0.40 21.60
CA GLY A 111 0.02 0.87 22.30
C GLY A 111 1.47 1.39 22.32
N THR A 112 1.70 2.65 21.98
CA THR A 112 3.06 3.20 21.77
C THR A 112 3.95 3.19 23.02
N ASN A 113 3.35 3.14 24.22
CA ASN A 113 4.04 3.43 25.48
C ASN A 113 4.49 2.20 26.29
N SER A 114 4.24 0.97 25.82
CA SER A 114 4.64 -0.21 26.58
C SER A 114 6.15 -0.48 26.47
N LYS A 115 6.83 -0.52 27.62
CA LYS A 115 8.29 -0.74 27.73
C LYS A 115 8.68 -2.19 28.04
N THR A 116 7.73 -3.12 28.04
CA THR A 116 8.03 -4.54 28.29
C THR A 116 8.84 -5.12 27.13
N SER A 117 9.95 -5.82 27.42
CA SER A 117 10.85 -6.41 26.43
C SER A 117 10.14 -7.31 25.40
N ASN A 118 9.14 -8.07 25.85
CA ASN A 118 8.33 -8.92 24.97
C ASN A 118 7.48 -8.11 23.99
N ILE A 119 6.89 -7.00 24.41
CA ILE A 119 6.04 -6.15 23.56
C ILE A 119 6.91 -5.43 22.51
N ILE A 120 8.11 -4.99 22.90
CA ILE A 120 9.11 -4.44 21.96
C ILE A 120 9.48 -5.50 20.91
N LYS A 121 9.77 -6.74 21.33
CA LYS A 121 10.07 -7.85 20.42
C LYS A 121 8.91 -8.11 19.45
N TRP A 122 7.67 -8.22 19.93
CA TRP A 122 6.52 -8.51 19.07
C TRP A 122 6.25 -7.40 18.08
N ARG A 123 6.34 -6.13 18.51
CA ARG A 123 6.22 -4.98 17.60
C ARG A 123 7.27 -5.03 16.50
N SER A 124 8.52 -5.33 16.85
CA SER A 124 9.60 -5.47 15.86
C SER A 124 9.29 -6.59 14.86
N ILE A 125 8.84 -7.77 15.33
CA ILE A 125 8.44 -8.88 14.44
C ILE A 125 7.27 -8.49 13.54
N MET A 126 6.24 -7.80 14.06
CA MET A 126 5.09 -7.38 13.26
C MET A 126 5.46 -6.33 12.21
N ASN A 127 6.28 -5.35 12.55
CA ASN A 127 6.73 -4.33 11.61
C ASN A 127 7.56 -4.95 10.47
N LEU A 128 8.48 -5.86 10.79
CA LEU A 128 9.24 -6.60 9.77
C LEU A 128 8.33 -7.46 8.89
N SER A 129 7.33 -8.10 9.51
CA SER A 129 6.33 -8.89 8.76
C SER A 129 5.50 -8.00 7.84
N LEU A 130 5.13 -6.80 8.28
CA LEU A 130 4.35 -5.85 7.50
C LEU A 130 5.17 -5.31 6.31
N GLU A 131 6.43 -4.96 6.54
CA GLU A 131 7.35 -4.54 5.47
C GLU A 131 7.51 -5.63 4.41
N TRP A 132 7.65 -6.89 4.83
CA TRP A 132 7.71 -8.03 3.91
C TRP A 132 6.42 -8.18 3.09
N VAL A 133 5.25 -8.02 3.73
CA VAL A 133 3.95 -8.06 3.03
C VAL A 133 3.83 -6.93 2.02
N GLU A 134 4.19 -5.70 2.39
CA GLU A 134 4.14 -4.54 1.50
C GLU A 134 5.07 -4.71 0.30
N LYS A 135 6.28 -5.24 0.51
CA LYS A 135 7.19 -5.61 -0.58
C LYS A 135 6.56 -6.65 -1.51
N LYS A 136 5.92 -7.70 -0.97
CA LYS A 136 5.27 -8.74 -1.78
C LYS A 136 4.07 -8.21 -2.56
N ILE A 137 3.27 -7.32 -1.99
CA ILE A 137 2.17 -6.66 -2.69
C ILE A 137 2.71 -5.88 -3.91
N ASN A 138 3.80 -5.14 -3.73
CA ASN A 138 4.45 -4.40 -4.81
C ASN A 138 5.00 -5.34 -5.89
N GLU A 139 5.70 -6.42 -5.51
CA GLU A 139 6.23 -7.42 -6.45
C GLU A 139 5.12 -8.07 -7.31
N VAL A 140 3.97 -8.41 -6.70
CA VAL A 140 2.82 -8.98 -7.42
C VAL A 140 2.22 -7.94 -8.37
N SER A 141 2.10 -6.70 -7.93
CA SER A 141 1.62 -5.59 -8.76
C SER A 141 2.52 -5.38 -9.97
N ASP A 142 3.84 -5.32 -9.78
CA ASP A 142 4.80 -5.10 -10.85
C ASP A 142 4.86 -6.29 -11.82
N SER A 143 4.79 -7.52 -11.32
CA SER A 143 4.73 -8.72 -12.16
C SER A 143 3.47 -8.71 -13.04
N ARG A 144 2.33 -8.28 -12.50
CA ARG A 144 1.07 -8.16 -13.25
C ARG A 144 1.17 -7.07 -14.32
N LYS A 145 1.80 -5.93 -14.02
CA LYS A 145 2.07 -4.85 -14.99
C LYS A 145 2.91 -5.38 -16.15
N GLN A 146 4.01 -6.08 -15.85
CA GLN A 146 4.88 -6.66 -16.88
C GLN A 146 4.14 -7.67 -17.76
N LEU A 147 3.25 -8.49 -17.17
CA LEU A 147 2.49 -9.48 -17.92
C LEU A 147 1.45 -8.83 -18.84
N MET A 148 0.75 -7.78 -18.38
CA MET A 148 -0.17 -7.00 -19.20
C MET A 148 0.57 -6.27 -20.32
N TYR A 149 1.73 -5.67 -20.02
CA TYR A 149 2.61 -5.04 -21.00
C TYR A 149 3.01 -6.04 -22.10
N ASN A 150 3.52 -7.21 -21.72
CA ASN A 150 3.95 -8.24 -22.67
C ASN A 150 2.80 -8.79 -23.52
N GLN A 151 1.61 -9.00 -22.94
CA GLN A 151 0.44 -9.47 -23.69
C GLN A 151 -0.05 -8.43 -24.69
N PHE A 152 -0.08 -7.16 -24.29
CA PHE A 152 -0.50 -6.09 -25.19
C PHE A 152 0.50 -5.92 -26.32
N VAL A 153 1.79 -5.77 -26.02
CA VAL A 153 2.86 -5.63 -27.02
C VAL A 153 2.80 -6.79 -28.02
N ARG A 154 2.60 -8.03 -27.54
CA ARG A 154 2.52 -9.21 -28.40
C ARG A 154 1.29 -9.19 -29.32
N ASN A 155 0.14 -8.74 -28.82
CA ASN A 155 -1.09 -8.64 -29.63
C ASN A 155 -0.96 -7.57 -30.70
N ASP A 156 -0.46 -6.38 -30.34
CA ASP A 156 -0.31 -5.27 -31.27
C ASP A 156 0.79 -5.52 -32.31
N LEU A 157 1.92 -6.10 -31.90
CA LEU A 157 2.95 -6.60 -32.82
C LEU A 157 2.38 -7.63 -33.80
N THR A 158 1.53 -8.55 -33.33
CA THR A 158 0.92 -9.58 -34.19
C THR A 158 -0.02 -8.95 -35.23
N VAL A 159 -0.79 -7.92 -34.85
CA VAL A 159 -1.65 -7.18 -35.78
C VAL A 159 -0.81 -6.39 -36.80
N LEU A 160 0.26 -5.76 -36.34
CA LEU A 160 1.18 -5.00 -37.18
C LEU A 160 1.86 -5.89 -38.22
N VAL A 161 2.43 -7.01 -37.79
CA VAL A 161 3.08 -7.98 -38.67
C VAL A 161 2.07 -8.61 -39.64
N LYS A 162 0.85 -8.94 -39.19
CA LYS A 162 -0.20 -9.46 -40.10
C LYS A 162 -0.61 -8.46 -41.18
N ASN A 163 -0.78 -7.19 -40.81
CA ASN A 163 -1.18 -6.14 -41.76
C ASN A 163 -0.06 -5.88 -42.79
N GLU A 164 1.20 -5.88 -42.38
CA GLU A 164 2.34 -5.69 -43.28
C GLU A 164 2.57 -6.92 -44.18
N LEU A 165 2.38 -8.15 -43.66
CA LEU A 165 2.47 -9.38 -44.47
C LEU A 165 1.33 -9.48 -45.50
N GLN A 166 0.12 -9.01 -45.19
CA GLN A 166 -1.00 -8.98 -46.14
C GLN A 166 -0.87 -7.85 -47.20
N GLY A 167 -0.18 -6.75 -46.87
CA GLY A 167 0.16 -5.69 -47.83
C GLY A 167 1.24 -6.11 -48.84
N SER A 168 2.04 -7.14 -48.53
CA SER A 168 3.15 -7.64 -49.34
C SER A 168 2.74 -8.81 -50.26
N ASN A 169 1.63 -8.67 -50.99
CA ASN A 169 1.13 -9.67 -51.94
C ASN A 169 1.91 -9.77 -53.27
N ASN A 170 3.09 -9.17 -53.39
CA ASN A 170 3.95 -9.37 -54.56
C ASN A 170 5.21 -10.18 -54.20
N SER A 171 5.23 -11.38 -54.74
CA SER A 171 6.30 -12.37 -54.70
C SER A 171 7.65 -11.80 -55.17
N ASN A 172 8.67 -11.91 -54.31
CA ASN A 172 9.94 -12.61 -54.56
C ASN A 172 11.07 -12.01 -53.69
N ALA A 173 11.76 -12.91 -52.98
CA ALA A 173 12.91 -12.69 -52.09
C ALA A 173 12.65 -11.80 -50.85
N PHE A 174 12.44 -12.45 -49.70
CA PHE A 174 12.73 -11.84 -48.39
C PHE A 174 14.25 -11.66 -48.28
N ASP A 175 14.75 -10.57 -48.82
CA ASP A 175 16.15 -10.16 -48.62
C ASP A 175 16.30 -9.59 -47.20
N ASP A 176 17.48 -9.73 -46.57
CA ASP A 176 17.72 -9.27 -45.18
C ASP A 176 17.38 -7.78 -45.01
N ALA A 177 17.57 -6.97 -46.05
CA ALA A 177 17.20 -5.55 -46.08
C ALA A 177 15.67 -5.30 -46.01
N HIS A 178 14.83 -6.25 -46.41
CA HIS A 178 13.38 -6.19 -46.26
C HIS A 178 12.94 -6.54 -44.83
N LEU A 179 13.67 -7.45 -44.18
CA LEU A 179 13.50 -7.81 -42.77
C LEU A 179 13.92 -6.67 -41.85
N ASP A 180 15.05 -6.01 -42.13
CA ASP A 180 15.50 -4.82 -41.39
C ASP A 180 14.52 -3.65 -41.57
N ARG A 181 14.04 -3.38 -42.79
CA ARG A 181 13.02 -2.34 -43.03
C ARG A 181 11.66 -2.67 -42.41
N LEU A 182 11.35 -3.94 -42.20
CA LEU A 182 10.15 -4.36 -41.48
C LEU A 182 10.37 -4.19 -39.97
N ALA A 183 11.54 -4.58 -39.46
CA ALA A 183 11.93 -4.40 -38.06
C ALA A 183 11.95 -2.91 -37.67
N ASP A 184 12.54 -2.04 -38.50
CA ASP A 184 12.60 -0.59 -38.28
C ASP A 184 11.19 0.01 -38.26
N ARG A 185 10.32 -0.34 -39.22
CA ARG A 185 8.94 0.19 -39.27
C ARG A 185 8.04 -0.38 -38.19
N VAL A 186 8.26 -1.64 -37.79
CA VAL A 186 7.59 -2.22 -36.63
C VAL A 186 8.06 -1.48 -35.37
N SER A 187 9.36 -1.23 -35.21
CA SER A 187 9.90 -0.49 -34.07
C SER A 187 9.34 0.94 -34.01
N GLU A 188 9.27 1.64 -35.14
CA GLU A 188 8.74 3.00 -35.27
C GLU A 188 7.24 3.09 -34.95
N LYS A 189 6.45 2.07 -35.31
CA LYS A 189 5.00 2.00 -34.98
C LYS A 189 4.71 1.43 -33.59
N VAL A 190 5.60 0.61 -33.03
CA VAL A 190 5.47 0.02 -31.69
C VAL A 190 5.80 1.03 -30.61
N GLN A 191 6.71 1.97 -30.86
CA GLN A 191 7.10 3.00 -29.89
C GLN A 191 5.92 3.87 -29.38
N PRO A 192 5.06 4.44 -30.23
CA PRO A 192 3.88 5.18 -29.77
C PRO A 192 2.80 4.28 -29.17
N ILE A 193 2.75 3.00 -29.56
CA ILE A 193 1.85 2.00 -28.97
C ILE A 193 2.30 1.67 -27.54
N VAL A 194 3.60 1.46 -27.32
CA VAL A 194 4.25 1.27 -26.01
C VAL A 194 3.97 2.45 -25.07
N GLU A 195 4.08 3.69 -25.55
CA GLU A 195 3.70 4.87 -24.78
C GLU A 195 2.21 4.88 -24.41
N LYS A 196 1.32 4.57 -25.36
CA LYS A 196 -0.14 4.50 -25.12
C LYS A 196 -0.52 3.40 -24.13
N ILE A 197 0.19 2.27 -24.13
CA ILE A 197 -0.03 1.15 -23.22
C ILE A 197 0.41 1.49 -21.82
N MET A 198 1.59 2.10 -21.67
CA MET A 198 2.06 2.56 -20.37
C MET A 198 1.06 3.52 -19.75
N ASP A 199 0.52 4.47 -20.54
CA ASP A 199 -0.53 5.37 -20.07
C ASP A 199 -1.87 4.68 -19.75
N GLN A 200 -2.25 3.61 -20.46
CA GLN A 200 -3.49 2.85 -20.18
C GLN A 200 -3.38 1.87 -19.01
N VAL A 201 -2.23 1.24 -18.81
CA VAL A 201 -1.97 0.31 -17.69
C VAL A 201 -1.81 1.09 -16.40
N ASP A 202 -1.13 2.24 -16.42
CA ASP A 202 -1.08 3.18 -15.30
C ASP A 202 -2.50 3.71 -14.96
N GLY A 203 -3.32 3.97 -15.97
CA GLY A 203 -4.73 4.37 -15.81
C GLY A 203 -5.62 3.33 -15.12
N ARG A 204 -5.38 2.02 -15.32
CA ARG A 204 -6.17 0.94 -14.69
C ARG A 204 -5.71 0.57 -13.27
N LEU A 205 -4.49 0.94 -12.88
CA LEU A 205 -4.01 0.80 -11.50
C LEU A 205 -4.53 1.91 -10.60
N ALA A 206 -4.80 3.09 -11.18
CA ALA A 206 -5.53 4.15 -10.51
C ALA A 206 -6.97 3.74 -10.15
N ASP A 207 -7.61 2.83 -10.90
CA ASP A 207 -8.95 2.30 -10.58
C ASP A 207 -8.98 1.34 -9.37
N GLN A 208 -7.84 0.78 -8.94
CA GLN A 208 -7.76 -0.08 -7.73
C GLN A 208 -7.47 0.70 -6.45
N GLN A 209 -6.98 1.94 -6.54
CA GLN A 209 -7.06 2.88 -5.44
C GLN A 209 -8.38 3.62 -5.59
N GLN A 210 -9.40 3.19 -4.85
CA GLN A 210 -10.69 3.89 -4.79
C GLN A 210 -10.48 5.24 -4.06
N THR A 211 -9.78 6.17 -4.68
CA THR A 211 -9.73 7.58 -4.29
C THR A 211 -11.15 8.11 -4.45
N GLY A 212 -11.67 8.78 -3.42
CA GLY A 212 -13.03 9.32 -3.47
C GLY A 212 -13.22 10.20 -4.71
N SER A 213 -14.42 10.25 -5.28
CA SER A 213 -14.71 11.08 -6.45
C SER A 213 -15.26 12.46 -6.03
N ILE A 214 -14.52 13.21 -5.21
CA ILE A 214 -14.99 14.51 -4.72
C ILE A 214 -15.02 15.50 -5.88
N LYS A 215 -16.23 15.93 -6.25
CA LYS A 215 -16.45 16.91 -7.32
C LYS A 215 -16.41 18.32 -6.75
N LEU A 216 -15.55 19.18 -7.28
CA LEU A 216 -15.61 20.61 -7.02
C LEU A 216 -16.71 21.22 -7.91
N SER A 217 -17.77 21.74 -7.30
CA SER A 217 -18.81 22.48 -8.04
C SER A 217 -18.25 23.72 -8.74
N ASN A 218 -17.19 24.32 -8.17
CA ASN A 218 -16.47 25.48 -8.71
C ASN A 218 -15.05 25.08 -9.11
N ILE A 219 -14.90 24.50 -10.31
CA ILE A 219 -13.61 23.93 -10.76
C ILE A 219 -12.46 24.93 -10.83
N HIS A 220 -12.76 26.21 -11.04
CA HIS A 220 -11.77 27.30 -11.08
C HIS A 220 -11.09 27.55 -9.71
N LEU A 221 -11.69 27.10 -8.61
CA LEU A 221 -11.13 27.22 -7.25
C LEU A 221 -10.16 26.09 -6.90
N LYS A 222 -9.87 25.18 -7.82
CA LYS A 222 -8.98 24.04 -7.57
C LYS A 222 -7.62 24.49 -7.00
N ASP A 223 -7.02 25.56 -7.52
CA ASP A 223 -5.71 26.01 -7.04
C ASP A 223 -5.78 26.63 -5.63
N LYS A 224 -6.94 27.16 -5.22
CA LYS A 224 -7.18 27.59 -3.83
C LYS A 224 -7.27 26.40 -2.86
N LEU A 225 -7.69 25.23 -3.32
CA LEU A 225 -7.67 23.98 -2.54
C LEU A 225 -6.23 23.53 -2.24
N ILE A 226 -5.32 23.67 -3.22
CA ILE A 226 -3.88 23.47 -2.99
C ILE A 226 -3.36 24.46 -1.95
N GLY A 227 -3.73 25.74 -2.07
CA GLY A 227 -3.38 26.76 -1.09
C GLY A 227 -3.85 26.43 0.33
N LEU A 228 -5.06 25.87 0.49
CA LEU A 228 -5.56 25.42 1.79
C LEU A 228 -4.67 24.32 2.39
N PHE A 229 -4.33 23.29 1.62
CA PHE A 229 -3.46 22.21 2.10
C PHE A 229 -2.04 22.71 2.41
N GLN A 230 -1.55 23.71 1.68
CA GLN A 230 -0.29 24.38 1.99
C GLN A 230 -0.35 25.08 3.35
N VAL A 231 -1.40 25.87 3.62
CA VAL A 231 -1.57 26.55 4.91
C VAL A 231 -1.67 25.54 6.05
N LEU A 232 -2.42 24.45 5.86
CA LEU A 232 -2.53 23.38 6.86
C LEU A 232 -1.20 22.71 7.16
N LYS A 233 -0.38 22.47 6.12
CA LYS A 233 0.96 21.90 6.28
C LYS A 233 1.93 22.84 7.00
N GLU A 234 1.85 24.14 6.70
CA GLU A 234 2.73 25.16 7.30
C GLU A 234 2.21 25.69 8.64
N LEU A 235 1.02 25.25 9.08
CA LEU A 235 0.37 25.76 10.28
C LEU A 235 1.17 25.41 11.54
N GLN A 236 1.58 26.44 12.28
CA GLN A 236 2.28 26.32 13.55
C GLN A 236 1.64 27.23 14.58
N LYS A 237 1.65 26.78 15.84
CA LYS A 237 1.19 27.60 16.97
C LYS A 237 2.06 28.84 17.10
N GLU A 238 1.46 30.02 17.06
CA GLU A 238 2.23 31.26 17.29
C GLU A 238 2.75 31.31 18.72
N VAL A 239 4.07 31.27 18.89
CA VAL A 239 4.72 31.51 20.18
C VAL A 239 5.09 32.99 20.23
N LYS A 240 4.39 33.76 21.07
CA LYS A 240 4.75 35.14 21.36
C LYS A 240 6.05 35.16 22.18
N SER A 241 7.20 35.29 21.52
CA SER A 241 8.47 35.53 22.20
C SER A 241 8.46 36.93 22.81
N LYS A 242 8.81 37.05 24.10
CA LYS A 242 9.11 38.32 24.76
C LYS A 242 10.49 38.90 24.37
N ASP A 243 11.33 38.11 23.68
CA ASP A 243 12.66 38.51 23.22
C ASP A 243 12.73 38.57 21.69
N THR A 244 13.11 39.74 21.19
CA THR A 244 13.06 40.16 19.78
C THR A 244 14.08 39.53 18.83
N ASN A 245 14.87 38.54 19.25
CA ASN A 245 15.98 38.02 18.42
C ASN A 245 16.04 36.50 18.24
N LYS A 246 14.98 35.74 18.60
CA LYS A 246 14.87 34.33 18.23
C LYS A 246 13.44 33.99 17.85
N HIS A 247 13.20 33.73 16.56
CA HIS A 247 11.96 33.08 16.11
C HIS A 247 11.91 31.67 16.73
N GLN A 248 11.19 31.50 17.83
CA GLN A 248 10.87 30.16 18.33
C GLN A 248 9.84 29.56 17.36
N GLN A 249 10.23 28.47 16.69
CA GLN A 249 9.30 27.68 15.87
C GLN A 249 8.19 27.14 16.77
N GLY A 250 6.95 27.40 16.36
CA GLY A 250 5.77 26.90 17.06
C GLY A 250 5.61 25.40 16.93
N GLU A 251 4.77 24.81 17.79
CA GLU A 251 4.35 23.42 17.62
C GLU A 251 3.52 23.29 16.33
N PRO A 252 3.91 22.43 15.37
CA PRO A 252 3.17 22.26 14.12
C PRO A 252 1.88 21.48 14.32
N LEU A 253 0.89 21.68 13.44
CA LEU A 253 -0.37 20.94 13.46
C LEU A 253 -0.18 19.43 13.21
N PHE A 254 0.74 19.07 12.31
CA PHE A 254 1.06 17.68 11.97
C PHE A 254 2.50 17.35 12.34
N THR A 255 2.72 16.19 12.95
CA THR A 255 4.07 15.68 13.28
C THR A 255 4.88 15.32 12.04
N LYS A 256 4.19 14.91 10.97
CA LYS A 256 4.76 14.64 9.65
C LYS A 256 3.69 14.84 8.57
N MET A 257 3.95 15.70 7.60
CA MET A 257 3.11 15.90 6.41
C MET A 257 3.98 16.40 5.24
N ASP A 258 4.29 15.50 4.32
CA ASP A 258 5.16 15.77 3.19
C ASP A 258 4.34 16.19 1.95
N ASN A 259 5.01 16.68 0.90
CA ASN A 259 4.32 17.13 -0.31
C ASN A 259 3.60 15.97 -1.01
N ILE A 260 4.19 14.78 -0.90
CA ILE A 260 3.64 13.52 -1.42
C ILE A 260 2.30 13.23 -0.73
N ASP A 261 2.18 13.48 0.57
CA ASP A 261 0.92 13.27 1.31
C ASP A 261 -0.19 14.21 0.82
N ILE A 262 0.15 15.48 0.52
CA ILE A 262 -0.79 16.44 -0.07
C ILE A 262 -1.21 16.00 -1.47
N ALA A 263 -0.27 15.51 -2.29
CA ALA A 263 -0.59 15.00 -3.62
C ALA A 263 -1.57 13.82 -3.55
N HIS A 264 -1.35 12.88 -2.63
CA HIS A 264 -2.30 11.78 -2.39
C HIS A 264 -3.68 12.28 -1.94
N LEU A 265 -3.75 13.32 -1.09
CA LEU A 265 -5.02 13.93 -0.70
C LEU A 265 -5.74 14.55 -1.91
N LEU A 266 -4.99 15.26 -2.77
CA LEU A 266 -5.52 15.89 -3.98
C LEU A 266 -6.11 14.87 -4.95
N LEU A 267 -5.55 13.66 -5.05
CA LEU A 267 -6.08 12.60 -5.92
C LEU A 267 -7.53 12.19 -5.61
N ASN A 268 -8.07 12.53 -4.43
CA ASN A 268 -9.49 12.35 -4.08
C ASN A 268 -10.43 13.39 -4.72
N PHE A 269 -9.89 14.35 -5.47
CA PHE A 269 -10.67 15.40 -6.12
C PHE A 269 -10.59 15.22 -7.62
N VAL A 270 -11.76 15.20 -8.30
CA VAL A 270 -11.85 15.01 -9.75
C VAL A 270 -10.94 15.95 -10.57
N PRO A 271 -10.74 17.23 -10.20
CA PRO A 271 -9.84 18.11 -10.95
C PRO A 271 -8.35 17.75 -10.87
N PHE A 272 -7.97 16.86 -9.96
CA PHE A 272 -6.60 16.44 -9.68
C PHE A 272 -6.38 14.94 -9.85
N ASN A 273 -7.43 14.18 -10.15
CA ASN A 273 -7.39 12.72 -10.34
C ASN A 273 -6.73 12.28 -11.66
N GLN A 274 -5.91 13.15 -12.27
CA GLN A 274 -5.06 12.77 -13.39
C GLN A 274 -4.22 11.59 -12.90
N SER A 275 -4.30 10.47 -13.61
CA SER A 275 -4.02 9.09 -13.17
C SER A 275 -2.64 8.78 -12.58
N LYS A 276 -1.79 9.79 -12.38
CA LYS A 276 -0.41 9.69 -11.91
C LYS A 276 -0.21 10.67 -10.75
N ILE A 277 0.34 10.21 -9.63
CA ILE A 277 0.66 11.07 -8.48
C ILE A 277 1.58 12.22 -8.90
N GLU A 278 2.45 11.96 -9.88
CA GLU A 278 3.38 12.92 -10.47
C GLU A 278 2.65 14.12 -11.10
N ALA A 279 1.44 13.93 -11.63
CA ALA A 279 0.63 15.01 -12.18
C ALA A 279 0.04 15.89 -11.07
N ALA A 280 -0.49 15.28 -10.01
CA ALA A 280 -0.97 15.98 -8.82
C ALA A 280 0.18 16.71 -8.10
N GLU A 281 1.35 16.07 -7.99
CA GLU A 281 2.56 16.68 -7.47
C GLU A 281 3.03 17.85 -8.32
N LYS A 282 3.12 17.68 -9.65
CA LYS A 282 3.52 18.77 -10.56
C LYS A 282 2.58 19.96 -10.46
N GLN A 283 1.27 19.72 -10.36
CA GLN A 283 0.30 20.79 -10.18
C GLN A 283 0.40 21.44 -8.79
N TYR A 284 0.62 20.65 -7.75
CA TYR A 284 0.92 21.14 -6.41
C TYR A 284 2.19 22.01 -6.39
N TYR A 285 3.29 21.56 -6.98
CA TYR A 285 4.55 22.32 -7.07
C TYR A 285 4.40 23.61 -7.85
N ARG A 286 3.65 23.59 -8.96
CA ARG A 286 3.34 24.79 -9.75
C ARG A 286 2.58 25.81 -8.91
N VAL A 287 1.43 25.41 -8.37
CA VAL A 287 0.57 26.32 -7.59
C VAL A 287 1.29 26.79 -6.35
N ARG A 288 2.03 25.92 -5.65
CA ARG A 288 2.85 26.29 -4.49
C ARG A 288 3.89 27.35 -4.83
N GLY A 289 4.51 27.29 -6.00
CA GLY A 289 5.45 28.30 -6.48
C GLY A 289 4.77 29.65 -6.76
N ASP A 290 3.49 29.61 -7.16
CA ASP A 290 2.69 30.78 -7.52
C ASP A 290 1.87 31.35 -6.35
N ILE A 291 1.90 30.72 -5.16
CA ILE A 291 1.21 31.24 -3.97
C ILE A 291 1.97 32.47 -3.47
N ASP A 292 1.33 33.62 -3.60
CA ASP A 292 1.73 34.83 -2.90
C ASP A 292 1.32 34.74 -1.42
N ARG A 293 2.32 34.64 -0.54
CA ARG A 293 2.12 34.57 0.92
C ARG A 293 1.73 35.93 1.52
N ASP A 294 1.98 37.01 0.80
CA ASP A 294 1.60 38.36 1.18
C ASP A 294 0.18 38.71 0.69
N ASP A 295 -0.47 37.81 -0.08
CA ASP A 295 -1.86 37.96 -0.50
C ASP A 295 -2.79 38.11 0.73
N PRO A 296 -3.62 39.17 0.80
CA PRO A 296 -4.50 39.41 1.94
C PRO A 296 -5.46 38.26 2.24
N THR A 297 -5.91 37.53 1.22
CA THR A 297 -6.82 36.38 1.36
C THR A 297 -6.10 35.19 1.98
N TYR A 298 -4.85 34.95 1.57
CA TYR A 298 -4.00 33.91 2.14
C TYR A 298 -3.72 34.18 3.62
N GLN A 299 -3.37 35.42 3.98
CA GLN A 299 -3.15 35.81 5.37
C GLN A 299 -4.42 35.69 6.22
N GLN A 300 -5.57 36.04 5.67
CA GLN A 300 -6.85 35.89 6.37
C GLN A 300 -7.19 34.42 6.63
N LEU A 301 -6.96 33.54 5.65
CA LEU A 301 -7.12 32.09 5.80
C LEU A 301 -6.18 31.54 6.88
N ASN A 302 -4.90 31.91 6.85
CA ASN A 302 -3.92 31.47 7.84
C ASN A 302 -4.33 31.90 9.26
N LYS A 303 -4.71 33.16 9.47
CA LYS A 303 -5.21 33.65 10.76
C LYS A 303 -6.46 32.91 11.23
N ALA A 304 -7.40 32.62 10.33
CA ALA A 304 -8.61 31.89 10.67
C ALA A 304 -8.31 30.45 11.10
N LEU A 305 -7.41 29.75 10.39
CA LEU A 305 -7.01 28.39 10.72
C LEU A 305 -6.17 28.35 12.01
N GLN A 306 -5.25 29.29 12.21
CA GLN A 306 -4.51 29.44 13.46
C GLN A 306 -5.46 29.63 14.65
N LYS A 307 -6.47 30.52 14.52
CA LYS A 307 -7.48 30.71 15.57
C LYS A 307 -8.31 29.45 15.81
N TYR A 308 -8.65 28.70 14.77
CA TYR A 308 -9.45 27.47 14.92
C TYR A 308 -8.68 26.34 15.61
N PHE A 309 -7.43 26.10 15.23
CA PHE A 309 -6.64 24.98 15.76
C PHE A 309 -5.85 25.33 17.03
N PHE A 310 -5.50 26.59 17.25
CA PHE A 310 -4.62 27.03 18.34
C PHE A 310 -5.14 28.21 19.18
N GLY A 311 -6.31 28.76 18.83
CA GLY A 311 -6.92 29.90 19.51
C GLY A 311 -7.79 29.55 20.71
#